data_AF-A0A1N7L058-F1
#
_entry.id   AF-A0A1N7L058-F1
#
_cell.length_a   1.000
_cell.length_b   1.000
_cell.length_c   1.000
_cell.angle_alpha   90.00
_cell.angle_beta   90.00
_cell.angle_gamma   90.00
#
_symmetry.space_group_name_H-M   'P 1'
#
loop_
_entity.id
_entity.type
_entity.pdbx_description
1 polymer ?
#
loop_
_entity_poly.entity_id
_entity_poly.type
_entity_poly.pdbx_seq_one_letter_code
_entity_poly.pdbx_strand_id
1 'polypeptide(L)'
;MTEARVCVGCGAVLQSEDERMPGYVPESHRDREDVLCRRCFRIRHYGEFAPVVVDEATYQRQVGAIFDRPGLVLYVVDVFDLAGSLIPSARRFVASSDVVVVVNKVDLLPADVEYEALADWIRDEVRASGVEPVDVAFVSAEKRRGVPRLADRVAREVHRPVYVIGMANVGKSTLLNAMIEQLSERKQPFTVSRRPGTTLAMSSVHIQGPYGEVELVDTPGLMYTSRVIERLCGDCLKWVVPRTRLRPRVYQLNPGQALFLGGFVRLETIGGERQSVVLYVANDLPVHRTKRERADAFFAEHRFDLLKVPCEACADAFNDTRTWLLASPPRRDADFSLGKRGADIVLPGLGWVAWTGRRTLARIEAPAWLKLSSRPRLVGVLAHRRPPSHGGDER
;
A
#
# COMPACT_ATOMS: atom_id res chain seq x y z
N MET A 1 44.59 10.15 -4.43
CA MET A 1 43.13 10.12 -4.19
C MET A 1 42.61 8.90 -4.89
N THR A 2 42.22 7.86 -4.16
CA THR A 2 41.70 6.62 -4.73
C THR A 2 40.34 6.90 -5.36
N GLU A 3 40.22 6.72 -6.68
CA GLU A 3 38.92 6.80 -7.36
C GLU A 3 37.95 5.81 -6.73
N ALA A 4 36.78 6.31 -6.32
CA ALA A 4 35.74 5.47 -5.76
C ALA A 4 35.22 4.54 -6.86
N ARG A 5 35.51 3.23 -6.75
CA ARG A 5 35.02 2.23 -7.71
C ARG A 5 33.49 2.23 -7.71
N VAL A 6 32.90 2.23 -8.90
CA VAL A 6 31.45 2.24 -9.08
C VAL A 6 30.98 0.93 -9.72
N CYS A 7 29.78 0.50 -9.37
CA CYS A 7 29.12 -0.64 -10.00
C CYS A 7 28.88 -0.36 -11.49
N VAL A 8 29.30 -1.24 -12.40
CA VAL A 8 29.08 -1.04 -13.85
C VAL A 8 27.61 -1.12 -14.26
N GLY A 9 26.77 -1.76 -13.45
CA GLY A 9 25.33 -1.83 -13.67
C GLY A 9 24.56 -0.62 -13.16
N CYS A 10 25.05 0.05 -12.11
CA CYS A 10 24.28 1.13 -11.47
C CYS A 10 24.99 2.44 -11.17
N GLY A 11 26.30 2.55 -11.36
CA GLY A 11 27.07 3.73 -11.02
C GLY A 11 27.16 4.03 -9.51
N ALA A 12 26.60 3.19 -8.64
CA ALA A 12 26.71 3.38 -7.19
C ALA A 12 28.14 3.08 -6.75
N VAL A 13 28.67 3.91 -5.85
CA VAL A 13 29.96 3.65 -5.19
C VAL A 13 29.91 2.29 -4.51
N LEU A 14 30.87 1.42 -4.84
CA LEU A 14 30.95 0.09 -4.29
C LEU A 14 31.35 0.15 -2.82
N GLN A 15 30.53 -0.50 -2.00
CA GLN A 15 30.73 -0.63 -0.56
C GLN A 15 30.44 -2.07 -0.14
N SER A 16 30.99 -2.50 0.99
CA SER A 16 30.79 -3.84 1.55
C SER A 16 30.31 -3.82 3.00
N GLU A 17 29.88 -2.65 3.49
CA GLU A 17 29.54 -2.38 4.89
C GLU A 17 28.07 -2.70 5.21
N ASP A 18 27.12 -2.21 4.41
CA ASP A 18 25.69 -2.46 4.61
C ASP A 18 25.07 -3.08 3.36
N GLU A 19 24.70 -4.35 3.50
CA GLU A 19 24.01 -5.13 2.49
C GLU A 19 22.77 -4.44 1.88
N ARG A 20 22.07 -3.61 2.67
CA ARG A 20 20.82 -2.93 2.29
C ARG A 20 21.07 -1.62 1.55
N MET A 21 22.29 -1.08 1.64
CA MET A 21 22.64 0.18 1.00
C MET A 21 23.02 -0.03 -0.48
N PRO A 22 22.77 0.96 -1.35
CA PRO A 22 23.23 0.91 -2.74
C PRO A 22 24.73 0.63 -2.84
N GLY A 23 25.14 -0.07 -3.89
CA GLY A 23 26.56 -0.37 -4.12
C GLY A 23 27.10 -1.56 -3.32
N TYR A 24 26.28 -2.24 -2.52
CA TYR A 24 26.75 -3.42 -1.79
C TYR A 24 27.30 -4.50 -2.72
N VAL A 25 28.54 -4.90 -2.48
CA VAL A 25 29.20 -6.07 -3.06
C VAL A 25 29.92 -6.80 -1.93
N PRO A 26 29.88 -8.15 -1.86
CA PRO A 26 30.72 -8.87 -0.90
C PRO A 26 32.20 -8.50 -1.10
N GLU A 27 32.98 -8.38 -0.01
CA GLU A 27 34.39 -7.96 -0.08
C GLU A 27 35.20 -8.80 -1.10
N SER A 28 34.90 -10.11 -1.19
CA SER A 28 35.51 -11.07 -2.12
C SER A 28 35.29 -10.76 -3.61
N HIS A 29 34.34 -9.89 -3.94
CA HIS A 29 33.98 -9.51 -5.31
C HIS A 29 34.24 -8.03 -5.61
N ARG A 30 34.76 -7.25 -4.65
CA ARG A 30 34.97 -5.81 -4.79
C ARG A 30 36.03 -5.44 -5.82
N ASP A 31 37.05 -6.29 -5.97
CA ASP A 31 38.23 -5.98 -6.77
C ASP A 31 38.17 -6.40 -8.24
N ARG A 32 37.10 -7.08 -8.67
CA ARG A 32 36.96 -7.52 -10.07
C ARG A 32 36.75 -6.33 -11.01
N GLU A 33 37.19 -6.49 -12.26
CA GLU A 33 36.73 -5.63 -13.35
C GLU A 33 35.25 -5.95 -13.65
N ASP A 34 34.45 -4.94 -14.01
CA ASP A 34 33.02 -5.06 -14.31
C ASP A 34 32.10 -5.58 -13.19
N VAL A 35 32.34 -5.12 -11.95
CA VAL A 35 31.53 -5.53 -10.79
C VAL A 35 30.11 -4.99 -10.83
N LEU A 36 29.16 -5.90 -10.73
CA LEU A 36 27.77 -5.59 -10.42
C LEU A 36 27.56 -5.65 -8.90
N CYS A 37 26.97 -4.60 -8.33
CA CYS A 37 26.46 -4.65 -6.97
C CYS A 37 25.35 -5.71 -6.87
N ARG A 38 25.08 -6.17 -5.64
CA ARG A 38 24.10 -7.22 -5.35
C ARG A 38 22.75 -6.99 -6.01
N ARG A 39 22.25 -5.74 -6.03
CA ARG A 39 20.98 -5.40 -6.68
C ARG A 39 21.04 -5.60 -8.20
N CYS A 40 22.07 -5.08 -8.86
CA CYS A 40 22.18 -5.21 -10.32
C CYS A 40 22.39 -6.66 -10.74
N PHE A 41 23.17 -7.40 -9.96
CA PHE A 41 23.34 -8.83 -10.14
C PHE A 41 21.99 -9.57 -10.05
N ARG A 42 21.21 -9.31 -8.99
CA ARG A 42 19.91 -9.97 -8.79
C ARG A 42 18.87 -9.62 -9.87
N ILE A 43 18.82 -8.37 -10.32
CA ILE A 43 17.95 -7.99 -11.45
C ILE A 43 18.41 -8.70 -12.73
N ARG A 44 19.71 -8.66 -13.06
CA ARG A 44 20.25 -9.23 -14.30
C ARG A 44 20.12 -10.76 -14.37
N HIS A 45 20.38 -11.45 -13.26
CA HIS A 45 20.44 -12.92 -13.25
C HIS A 45 19.14 -13.58 -12.80
N TYR A 46 18.35 -12.91 -11.95
CA TYR A 46 17.13 -13.48 -11.37
C TYR A 46 15.88 -12.65 -11.68
N GLY A 47 16.00 -11.53 -12.39
CA GLY A 47 14.86 -10.62 -12.61
C GLY A 47 14.38 -9.93 -11.34
N GLU A 48 15.10 -10.02 -10.23
CA GLU A 48 14.61 -9.61 -8.91
C GLU A 48 14.84 -8.12 -8.62
N PHE A 49 13.77 -7.35 -8.54
CA PHE A 49 13.84 -5.94 -8.12
C PHE A 49 14.01 -5.82 -6.60
N ALA A 50 15.17 -5.32 -6.17
CA ALA A 50 15.37 -4.95 -4.76
C ALA A 50 14.69 -3.59 -4.45
N PRO A 51 14.00 -3.47 -3.30
CA PRO A 51 13.28 -2.25 -2.95
C PRO A 51 14.26 -1.11 -2.67
N VAL A 52 13.96 0.07 -3.21
CA VAL A 52 14.56 1.34 -2.80
C VAL A 52 13.42 2.23 -2.34
N VAL A 53 13.60 2.87 -1.19
CA VAL A 53 12.58 3.72 -0.58
C VAL A 53 13.10 5.14 -0.42
N VAL A 54 12.23 6.12 -0.63
CA VAL A 54 12.55 7.54 -0.47
C VAL A 54 11.39 8.36 0.06
N ASP A 55 11.74 9.51 0.63
CA ASP A 55 10.80 10.55 0.99
C ASP A 55 10.18 11.24 -0.24
N GLU A 56 9.09 11.96 -0.01
CA GLU A 56 8.33 12.64 -1.05
C GLU A 56 9.14 13.71 -1.79
N ALA A 57 9.94 14.52 -1.09
CA ALA A 57 10.66 15.63 -1.70
C ALA A 57 11.74 15.13 -2.68
N THR A 58 12.45 14.06 -2.29
CA THR A 58 13.46 13.40 -3.11
C THR A 58 12.80 12.65 -4.26
N TYR A 59 11.66 11.99 -4.02
CA TYR A 59 10.89 11.36 -5.07
C TYR A 59 10.41 12.37 -6.11
N GLN A 60 9.82 13.50 -5.71
CA GLN A 60 9.37 14.56 -6.62
C GLN A 60 10.49 15.07 -7.55
N ARG A 61 11.66 15.40 -7.00
CA ARG A 61 12.79 15.90 -7.81
C ARG A 61 13.28 14.89 -8.84
N GLN A 62 13.20 13.60 -8.53
CA GLN A 62 13.90 12.57 -9.31
C GLN A 62 12.96 11.73 -10.18
N VAL A 63 11.69 11.65 -9.80
CA VAL A 63 10.62 11.01 -10.57
C VAL A 63 9.92 12.00 -11.49
N GLY A 64 9.92 13.31 -11.18
CA GLY A 64 9.38 14.34 -12.08
C GLY A 64 9.98 14.28 -13.49
N ALA A 65 11.32 14.15 -13.60
CA ALA A 65 12.04 14.04 -14.87
C ALA A 65 11.75 12.76 -15.67
N ILE A 66 11.15 11.74 -15.05
CA ILE A 66 10.76 10.49 -15.74
C ILE A 66 9.56 10.73 -16.64
N PHE A 67 8.62 11.57 -16.19
CA PHE A 67 7.37 11.82 -16.89
C PHE A 67 7.48 12.79 -18.05
N ASP A 68 8.68 13.29 -18.34
CA ASP A 68 8.98 14.04 -19.56
C ASP A 68 8.82 13.17 -20.82
N ARG A 69 8.93 11.83 -20.69
CA ARG A 69 8.58 10.87 -21.75
C ARG A 69 7.22 10.22 -21.44
N PRO A 70 6.14 10.60 -22.15
CA PRO A 70 4.82 10.00 -21.97
C PRO A 70 4.87 8.48 -22.15
N GLY A 71 4.16 7.75 -21.28
CA GLY A 71 4.16 6.29 -21.25
C GLY A 71 2.84 5.73 -20.72
N LEU A 72 2.87 4.44 -20.36
CA LEU A 72 1.85 3.83 -19.52
C LEU A 72 2.34 3.83 -18.08
N VAL A 73 1.51 4.26 -17.13
CA VAL A 73 1.79 4.18 -15.70
C VAL A 73 0.95 3.07 -15.08
N LEU A 74 1.63 2.06 -14.54
CA LEU A 74 1.04 1.09 -13.63
C LEU A 74 1.12 1.65 -12.22
N TYR A 75 0.02 2.23 -11.77
CA TYR A 75 -0.06 2.81 -10.44
C TYR A 75 -0.52 1.74 -9.44
N VAL A 76 0.46 1.15 -8.73
CA VAL A 76 0.22 0.04 -7.82
C VAL A 76 -0.25 0.52 -6.46
N VAL A 77 -1.40 0.00 -6.02
CA VAL A 77 -2.00 0.26 -4.71
C VAL A 77 -2.21 -1.04 -3.94
N ASP A 78 -2.06 -1.01 -2.61
CA ASP A 78 -2.36 -2.16 -1.75
C ASP A 78 -3.83 -2.14 -1.33
N VAL A 79 -4.54 -3.24 -1.56
CA VAL A 79 -5.95 -3.35 -1.18
C VAL A 79 -6.19 -3.28 0.34
N PHE A 80 -5.20 -3.70 1.14
CA PHE A 80 -5.29 -3.65 2.59
C PHE A 80 -5.18 -2.22 3.13
N ASP A 81 -4.52 -1.34 2.38
CA ASP A 81 -4.28 0.04 2.77
C ASP A 81 -4.45 0.99 1.57
N LEU A 82 -5.65 0.98 0.97
CA LEU A 82 -5.94 1.77 -0.24
C LEU A 82 -5.71 3.27 0.02
N ALA A 83 -6.25 3.81 1.11
CA ALA A 83 -6.07 5.22 1.45
C ALA A 83 -4.60 5.59 1.71
N GLY A 84 -3.83 4.73 2.37
CA GLY A 84 -2.40 4.92 2.58
C GLY A 84 -1.53 4.61 1.36
N SER A 85 -2.09 3.97 0.32
CA SER A 85 -1.41 3.67 -0.95
C SER A 85 -1.67 4.73 -2.03
N LEU A 86 -2.70 5.56 -1.83
CA LEU A 86 -2.98 6.70 -2.69
C LEU A 86 -1.95 7.81 -2.41
N ILE A 87 -1.24 8.24 -3.43
CA ILE A 87 -0.18 9.24 -3.40
C ILE A 87 -0.87 10.60 -3.52
N PRO A 88 -0.82 11.43 -2.47
CA PRO A 88 -1.25 12.82 -2.57
C PRO A 88 -0.62 13.50 -3.79
N SER A 89 -1.45 14.20 -4.56
CA SER A 89 -0.99 14.87 -5.80
C SER A 89 -0.38 13.92 -6.84
N ALA A 90 -0.93 12.69 -6.97
CA ALA A 90 -0.54 11.69 -7.97
C ALA A 90 -0.32 12.31 -9.37
N ARG A 91 -1.13 13.31 -9.76
CA ARG A 91 -1.01 14.07 -11.02
C ARG A 91 0.41 14.59 -11.31
N ARG A 92 1.13 15.04 -10.27
CA ARG A 92 2.52 15.52 -10.40
C ARG A 92 3.49 14.43 -10.86
N PHE A 93 3.12 13.18 -10.65
CA PHE A 93 3.90 11.99 -10.97
C PHE A 93 3.27 11.16 -12.09
N VAL A 94 2.32 11.68 -12.87
CA VAL A 94 1.79 10.92 -14.01
C VAL A 94 1.64 11.77 -15.27
N ALA A 95 1.77 13.10 -15.17
CA ALA A 95 1.76 14.05 -16.29
C ALA A 95 0.69 13.71 -17.36
N SER A 96 1.09 13.57 -18.63
CA SER A 96 0.25 13.20 -19.77
C SER A 96 0.26 11.69 -20.09
N SER A 97 0.68 10.85 -19.14
CA SER A 97 0.73 9.40 -19.33
C SER A 97 -0.62 8.75 -19.03
N ASP A 98 -0.93 7.65 -19.71
CA ASP A 98 -2.11 6.86 -19.38
C ASP A 98 -1.88 6.14 -18.05
N VAL A 99 -2.88 6.11 -17.18
CA VAL A 99 -2.76 5.51 -15.84
C VAL A 99 -3.67 4.30 -15.70
N VAL A 100 -3.08 3.13 -15.47
CA VAL A 100 -3.79 1.93 -15.03
C VAL A 100 -3.55 1.77 -13.54
N VAL A 101 -4.61 1.79 -12.74
CA VAL A 101 -4.50 1.53 -11.31
C VAL A 101 -4.44 0.02 -11.11
N VAL A 102 -3.35 -0.46 -10.52
CA VAL A 102 -3.13 -1.88 -10.25
C VAL A 102 -3.36 -2.15 -8.77
N VAL A 103 -4.54 -2.67 -8.45
CA VAL A 103 -4.92 -3.07 -7.08
C VAL A 103 -4.29 -4.42 -6.78
N ASN A 104 -3.26 -4.42 -5.95
CA ASN A 104 -2.50 -5.61 -5.61
C ASN A 104 -2.98 -6.25 -4.28
N LYS A 105 -2.55 -7.50 -4.06
CA LYS A 105 -2.86 -8.32 -2.88
C LYS A 105 -4.36 -8.63 -2.71
N VAL A 106 -5.09 -8.73 -3.83
CA VAL A 106 -6.54 -8.97 -3.82
C VAL A 106 -6.93 -10.34 -3.23
N ASP A 107 -5.97 -11.25 -3.06
CA ASP A 107 -6.14 -12.49 -2.30
C ASP A 107 -6.42 -12.26 -0.80
N LEU A 108 -6.03 -11.10 -0.27
CA LEU A 108 -6.32 -10.68 1.10
C LEU A 108 -7.77 -10.23 1.29
N LEU A 109 -8.46 -9.82 0.22
CA LEU A 109 -9.83 -9.35 0.32
C LEU A 109 -10.77 -10.45 0.81
N PRO A 110 -11.74 -10.09 1.67
CA PRO A 110 -12.92 -10.92 1.93
C PRO A 110 -13.62 -11.36 0.64
N ALA A 111 -14.29 -12.51 0.67
CA ALA A 111 -14.93 -13.10 -0.51
C ALA A 111 -16.14 -12.30 -1.03
N ASP A 112 -16.73 -11.47 -0.18
CA ASP A 112 -17.94 -10.67 -0.38
C ASP A 112 -17.66 -9.24 -0.86
N VAL A 113 -16.42 -8.94 -1.24
CA VAL A 113 -16.08 -7.66 -1.87
C VAL A 113 -16.41 -7.72 -3.36
N GLU A 114 -17.28 -6.81 -3.82
CA GLU A 114 -17.62 -6.64 -5.23
C GLU A 114 -16.55 -5.80 -5.94
N TYR A 115 -15.86 -6.42 -6.91
CA TYR A 115 -14.70 -5.82 -7.57
C TYR A 115 -15.10 -4.64 -8.47
N GLU A 116 -16.29 -4.67 -9.07
CA GLU A 116 -16.79 -3.57 -9.91
C GLU A 116 -17.03 -2.31 -9.09
N ALA A 117 -17.75 -2.43 -7.98
CA ALA A 117 -18.00 -1.30 -7.09
C ALA A 117 -16.71 -0.77 -6.43
N LEU A 118 -15.75 -1.66 -6.13
CA LEU A 118 -14.43 -1.26 -5.66
C LEU A 118 -13.66 -0.51 -6.76
N ALA A 119 -13.72 -0.96 -8.01
CA ALA A 119 -13.10 -0.28 -9.14
C ALA A 119 -13.67 1.12 -9.33
N ASP A 120 -14.99 1.28 -9.29
CA ASP A 120 -15.66 2.58 -9.39
C ASP A 120 -15.19 3.54 -8.29
N TRP A 121 -15.17 3.08 -7.04
CA TRP A 121 -14.68 3.89 -5.92
C TRP A 121 -13.20 4.27 -6.10
N ILE A 122 -12.34 3.33 -6.51
CA ILE A 122 -10.92 3.62 -6.77
C ILE A 122 -10.76 4.65 -7.88
N ARG A 123 -11.55 4.57 -8.96
CA ARG A 123 -11.52 5.58 -10.02
C ARG A 123 -11.88 6.95 -9.49
N ASP A 124 -12.93 7.05 -8.68
CA ASP A 124 -13.35 8.32 -8.07
C ASP A 124 -12.27 8.93 -7.17
N GLU A 125 -11.61 8.12 -6.33
CA GLU A 125 -10.53 8.57 -5.45
C GLU A 125 -9.29 9.02 -6.23
N VAL A 126 -8.93 8.30 -7.30
CA VAL A 126 -7.80 8.65 -8.16
C VAL A 126 -8.10 9.92 -8.96
N ARG A 127 -9.34 10.08 -9.44
CA ARG A 127 -9.83 11.32 -10.08
C ARG A 127 -9.78 12.51 -9.15
N ALA A 128 -10.17 12.34 -7.89
CA ALA A 128 -10.07 13.38 -6.87
C ALA A 128 -8.61 13.85 -6.64
N SER A 129 -7.63 12.98 -6.95
CA SER A 129 -6.20 13.30 -6.92
C SER A 129 -5.69 13.96 -8.21
N GLY A 130 -6.57 14.26 -9.17
CA GLY A 130 -6.28 14.93 -10.43
C GLY A 130 -5.75 13.99 -11.53
N VAL A 131 -5.97 12.69 -11.40
CA VAL A 131 -5.53 11.67 -12.37
C VAL A 131 -6.76 10.97 -12.95
N GLU A 132 -6.87 10.91 -14.27
CA GLU A 132 -7.93 10.14 -14.94
C GLU A 132 -7.40 8.73 -15.25
N PRO A 133 -7.81 7.69 -14.51
CA PRO A 133 -7.35 6.33 -14.77
C PRO A 133 -8.06 5.75 -16.01
N VAL A 134 -7.28 5.20 -16.94
CA VAL A 134 -7.81 4.52 -18.13
C VAL A 134 -8.39 3.15 -17.81
N ASP A 135 -7.95 2.52 -16.72
CA ASP A 135 -8.46 1.22 -16.25
C ASP A 135 -8.07 0.95 -14.78
N VAL A 136 -8.74 -0.03 -14.18
CA VAL A 136 -8.41 -0.58 -12.86
C VAL A 136 -8.23 -2.09 -13.00
N ALA A 137 -7.01 -2.57 -12.74
CA ALA A 137 -6.65 -3.98 -12.78
C ALA A 137 -6.52 -4.55 -11.36
N PHE A 138 -7.08 -5.73 -11.14
CA PHE A 138 -6.98 -6.44 -9.86
C PHE A 138 -6.02 -7.60 -9.97
N VAL A 139 -5.00 -7.63 -9.11
CA VAL A 139 -3.95 -8.64 -9.14
C VAL A 139 -3.61 -9.15 -7.75
N SER A 140 -3.20 -10.41 -7.69
CA SER A 140 -2.37 -10.92 -6.60
C SER A 140 -1.05 -11.31 -7.22
N ALA A 141 -0.06 -10.41 -7.13
CA ALA A 141 1.25 -10.66 -7.70
C ALA A 141 1.89 -11.93 -7.11
N GLU A 142 1.78 -12.11 -5.80
CA GLU A 142 2.33 -13.28 -5.10
C GLU A 142 1.66 -14.59 -5.54
N LYS A 143 0.33 -14.58 -5.75
CA LYS A 143 -0.41 -15.77 -6.21
C LYS A 143 -0.54 -15.85 -7.74
N ARG A 144 0.14 -14.95 -8.48
CA ARG A 144 0.06 -14.78 -9.94
C ARG A 144 -1.36 -14.65 -10.50
N ARG A 145 -2.33 -14.19 -9.71
CA ARG A 145 -3.72 -13.98 -10.16
C ARG A 145 -3.85 -12.62 -10.83
N GLY A 146 -4.52 -12.55 -11.98
CA GLY A 146 -4.70 -11.31 -12.74
C GLY A 146 -3.43 -10.80 -13.46
N VAL A 147 -2.25 -11.28 -13.06
CA VAL A 147 -0.96 -10.94 -13.68
C VAL A 147 -0.92 -11.28 -15.17
N PRO A 148 -1.40 -12.45 -15.66
CA PRO A 148 -1.40 -12.75 -17.10
C PRO A 148 -2.13 -11.70 -17.94
N ARG A 149 -3.34 -11.31 -17.52
CA ARG A 149 -4.14 -10.29 -18.22
C ARG A 149 -3.45 -8.91 -18.21
N LEU A 150 -2.82 -8.54 -17.09
CA LEU A 150 -2.08 -7.28 -17.01
C LEU A 150 -0.82 -7.31 -17.90
N ALA A 151 -0.08 -8.42 -17.88
CA ALA A 151 1.09 -8.63 -18.72
C ALA A 151 0.72 -8.59 -20.22
N ASP A 152 -0.39 -9.19 -20.62
CA ASP A 152 -0.88 -9.13 -22.01
C ASP A 152 -1.23 -7.72 -22.49
N ARG A 153 -1.72 -6.86 -21.58
CA ARG A 153 -1.93 -5.44 -21.87
C ARG A 153 -0.59 -4.73 -22.03
N VAL A 154 0.30 -4.91 -21.06
CA VAL A 154 1.66 -4.33 -21.05
C VAL A 154 2.47 -4.76 -22.27
N ALA A 155 2.31 -6.00 -22.74
CA ALA A 155 2.97 -6.55 -23.91
C ALA A 155 2.68 -5.76 -25.20
N ARG A 156 1.58 -5.01 -25.25
CA ARG A 156 1.18 -4.18 -26.40
C ARG A 156 1.79 -2.78 -26.37
N GLU A 157 2.41 -2.38 -25.27
CA GLU A 157 3.01 -1.06 -25.06
C GLU A 157 4.44 -0.99 -25.63
N VAL A 158 4.64 -1.45 -26.86
CA VAL A 158 5.98 -1.59 -27.48
C VAL A 158 6.59 -0.28 -27.98
N HIS A 159 5.81 0.80 -27.98
CA HIS A 159 6.23 2.11 -28.51
C HIS A 159 6.53 3.14 -27.41
N ARG A 160 6.25 2.81 -26.14
CA ARG A 160 6.39 3.73 -25.02
C ARG A 160 6.74 2.97 -23.74
N PRO A 161 7.44 3.62 -22.79
CA PRO A 161 7.82 2.97 -21.54
C PRO A 161 6.61 2.69 -20.66
N VAL A 162 6.71 1.64 -19.87
CA VAL A 162 5.75 1.29 -18.82
C VAL A 162 6.39 1.55 -17.46
N TYR A 163 5.90 2.57 -16.76
CA TYR A 163 6.39 2.98 -15.44
C TYR A 163 5.59 2.29 -14.35
N VAL A 164 6.28 1.67 -13.38
CA VAL A 164 5.63 1.11 -12.19
C VAL A 164 5.86 2.06 -11.02
N ILE A 165 4.77 2.68 -10.54
CA ILE A 165 4.80 3.62 -9.43
C ILE A 165 3.91 3.15 -8.27
N GLY A 166 4.13 3.73 -7.09
CA GLY A 166 3.34 3.41 -5.91
C GLY A 166 4.16 3.47 -4.63
N MET A 167 3.45 3.43 -3.51
CA MET A 167 4.05 3.43 -2.18
C MET A 167 4.99 2.23 -1.97
N ALA A 168 5.88 2.31 -1.00
CA ALA A 168 6.66 1.17 -0.53
C ALA A 168 5.71 0.12 0.04
N ASN A 169 6.10 -1.14 -0.08
CA ASN A 169 5.38 -2.32 0.43
C ASN A 169 4.02 -2.64 -0.21
N VAL A 170 3.59 -1.88 -1.24
CA VAL A 170 2.38 -2.22 -2.03
C VAL A 170 2.59 -3.44 -2.95
N GLY A 171 3.84 -3.91 -3.09
CA GLY A 171 4.20 -5.08 -3.89
C GLY A 171 4.60 -4.80 -5.33
N LYS A 172 5.12 -3.60 -5.64
CA LYS A 172 5.67 -3.26 -6.97
C LYS A 172 6.71 -4.28 -7.47
N SER A 173 7.70 -4.59 -6.64
CA SER A 173 8.76 -5.54 -6.99
C SER A 173 8.22 -6.95 -7.25
N THR A 174 7.28 -7.42 -6.42
CA THR A 174 6.60 -8.70 -6.63
C THR A 174 5.80 -8.70 -7.93
N LEU A 175 5.10 -7.61 -8.24
CA LEU A 175 4.33 -7.46 -9.47
C LEU A 175 5.25 -7.44 -10.69
N LEU A 176 6.33 -6.67 -10.65
CA LEU A 176 7.33 -6.61 -11.70
C LEU A 176 7.94 -7.97 -11.96
N ASN A 177 8.45 -8.68 -10.94
CA ASN A 177 8.98 -10.03 -11.10
C ASN A 177 7.96 -10.95 -11.78
N ALA A 178 6.70 -10.94 -11.30
CA ALA A 178 5.64 -11.77 -11.87
C ALA A 178 5.30 -11.40 -13.33
N MET A 179 5.33 -10.11 -13.69
CA MET A 179 5.16 -9.67 -15.08
C MET A 179 6.34 -10.05 -15.95
N ILE A 180 7.58 -9.93 -15.45
CA ILE A 180 8.78 -10.36 -16.18
C ILE A 180 8.68 -11.85 -16.48
N GLU A 181 8.39 -12.68 -15.48
CA GLU A 181 8.22 -14.13 -15.66
C GLU A 181 7.18 -14.40 -16.76
N GLN A 182 6.01 -13.78 -16.67
CA GLN A 182 4.92 -13.96 -17.63
C GLN A 182 5.28 -13.51 -19.05
N LEU A 183 6.02 -12.41 -19.19
CA LEU A 183 6.47 -11.91 -20.49
C LEU A 183 7.65 -12.73 -21.05
N SER A 184 8.50 -13.26 -20.16
CA SER A 184 9.76 -13.96 -20.47
C SER A 184 9.62 -15.47 -20.60
N GLU A 185 8.46 -16.08 -20.30
CA GLU A 185 8.13 -17.47 -20.64
C GLU A 185 8.35 -17.80 -22.15
N ARG A 186 8.62 -16.78 -22.98
CA ARG A 186 9.12 -16.86 -24.36
C ARG A 186 10.65 -17.10 -24.51
N LYS A 187 11.38 -17.40 -23.43
CA LYS A 187 12.82 -17.77 -23.39
C LYS A 187 13.76 -16.78 -24.10
N GLN A 188 13.64 -15.48 -23.84
CA GLN A 188 14.56 -14.49 -24.42
C GLN A 188 15.36 -13.72 -23.35
N PRO A 189 16.62 -13.34 -23.65
CA PRO A 189 17.43 -12.53 -22.76
C PRO A 189 16.83 -11.14 -22.61
N PHE A 190 16.77 -10.63 -21.38
CA PHE A 190 16.42 -9.24 -21.08
C PHE A 190 17.69 -8.44 -20.78
N THR A 191 17.66 -7.14 -21.03
CA THR A 191 18.76 -6.23 -20.70
C THR A 191 18.33 -5.28 -19.59
N VAL A 192 19.26 -5.00 -18.68
CA VAL A 192 19.04 -4.09 -17.55
C VAL A 192 19.88 -2.85 -17.79
N SER A 193 19.22 -1.70 -17.79
CA SER A 193 19.87 -0.40 -17.93
C SER A 193 19.46 0.52 -16.77
N ARG A 194 20.31 1.51 -16.47
CA ARG A 194 19.96 2.63 -15.59
C ARG A 194 20.11 3.92 -16.36
N ARG A 195 19.22 4.87 -16.08
CA ARG A 195 19.33 6.23 -16.62
C ARG A 195 20.44 6.98 -15.85
N PRO A 196 21.51 7.42 -16.54
CA PRO A 196 22.57 8.21 -15.92
C PRO A 196 22.04 9.55 -15.39
N GLY A 197 22.56 10.04 -14.27
CA GLY A 197 22.24 11.38 -13.74
C GLY A 197 21.20 11.44 -12.61
N THR A 198 20.57 10.33 -12.21
CA THR A 198 19.62 10.31 -11.09
C THR A 198 20.24 9.70 -9.83
N THR A 199 20.17 10.44 -8.72
CA THR A 199 20.66 9.98 -7.39
C THR A 199 19.83 8.81 -6.86
N LEU A 200 18.59 8.65 -7.32
CA LEU A 200 17.80 7.45 -7.14
C LEU A 200 17.98 6.46 -8.27
N ALA A 201 18.12 5.24 -7.80
CA ALA A 201 18.41 4.03 -8.50
C ALA A 201 17.16 3.47 -9.21
N MET A 202 16.65 4.18 -10.22
CA MET A 202 15.70 3.62 -11.17
C MET A 202 16.36 2.51 -11.99
N SER A 203 15.57 1.51 -12.35
CA SER A 203 16.03 0.44 -13.23
C SER A 203 15.03 0.27 -14.37
N SER A 204 15.54 0.19 -15.59
CA SER A 204 14.76 -0.20 -16.76
C SER A 204 15.15 -1.62 -17.19
N VAL A 205 14.15 -2.41 -17.56
CA VAL A 205 14.33 -3.74 -18.13
C VAL A 205 13.64 -3.77 -19.49
N HIS A 206 14.38 -4.22 -20.49
CA HIS A 206 13.89 -4.39 -21.85
C HIS A 206 13.60 -5.88 -22.08
N ILE A 207 12.36 -6.19 -22.46
CA ILE A 207 11.88 -7.58 -22.59
C ILE A 207 11.30 -7.76 -23.99
N GLN A 208 11.78 -8.79 -24.70
CA GLN A 208 11.23 -9.17 -26.00
C GLN A 208 9.89 -9.89 -25.81
N GLY A 209 8.79 -9.17 -26.09
CA GLY A 209 7.43 -9.66 -25.98
C GLY A 209 6.85 -10.11 -27.33
N PRO A 210 5.58 -10.55 -27.35
CA PRO A 210 4.87 -10.96 -28.58
C PRO A 210 4.79 -9.92 -29.67
N TYR A 211 4.69 -8.65 -29.28
CA TYR A 211 4.40 -7.55 -30.19
C TYR A 211 5.64 -6.69 -30.46
N GLY A 212 6.78 -7.03 -29.85
CA GLY A 212 8.01 -6.24 -29.85
C GLY A 212 8.63 -6.11 -28.47
N GLU A 213 9.68 -5.28 -28.38
CA GLU A 213 10.35 -4.98 -27.11
C GLU A 213 9.50 -4.07 -26.23
N VAL A 214 9.42 -4.39 -24.94
CA VAL A 214 8.75 -3.58 -23.92
C VAL A 214 9.79 -3.09 -22.91
N GLU A 215 9.81 -1.78 -22.65
CA GLU A 215 10.60 -1.13 -21.61
C GLU A 215 9.78 -1.04 -20.32
N LEU A 216 10.10 -1.87 -19.31
CA LEU A 216 9.55 -1.77 -17.96
C LEU A 216 10.48 -0.94 -17.09
N VAL A 217 9.97 0.13 -16.48
CA VAL A 217 10.73 1.04 -15.64
C VAL A 217 10.25 0.92 -14.18
N ASP A 218 11.11 0.38 -13.32
CA ASP A 218 10.90 0.32 -11.88
C ASP A 218 11.29 1.65 -11.23
N THR A 219 10.32 2.26 -10.54
CA THR A 219 10.55 3.47 -9.76
C THR A 219 10.70 3.13 -8.28
N PRO A 220 11.55 3.86 -7.52
CA PRO A 220 11.62 3.71 -6.08
C PRO A 220 10.25 3.75 -5.41
N GLY A 221 10.07 3.04 -4.30
CA GLY A 221 8.88 3.17 -3.49
C GLY A 221 8.86 4.49 -2.71
N LEU A 222 7.76 5.22 -2.84
CA LEU A 222 7.44 6.31 -1.94
C LEU A 222 7.21 5.78 -0.52
N MET A 223 7.84 6.35 0.50
CA MET A 223 7.43 6.12 1.89
C MET A 223 6.81 7.37 2.46
N TYR A 224 5.68 7.20 3.14
CA TYR A 224 5.20 8.19 4.09
C TYR A 224 5.72 7.79 5.48
N THR A 225 5.45 8.59 6.49
CA THR A 225 5.70 8.22 7.90
C THR A 225 4.38 8.11 8.66
N SER A 226 3.28 7.91 7.92
CA SER A 226 1.90 7.98 8.39
C SER A 226 1.21 6.62 8.42
N ARG A 227 1.91 5.50 8.16
CA ARG A 227 1.36 4.15 8.28
C ARG A 227 2.00 3.40 9.43
N VAL A 228 1.22 2.54 10.09
CA VAL A 228 1.70 1.75 11.23
C VAL A 228 2.88 0.86 10.85
N ILE A 229 2.83 0.23 9.68
CA ILE A 229 3.88 -0.69 9.20
C ILE A 229 5.25 -0.02 8.96
N GLU A 230 5.32 1.30 8.87
CA GLU A 230 6.58 2.03 8.63
C GLU A 230 7.37 2.27 9.93
N ARG A 231 6.72 2.10 11.09
CA ARG A 231 7.28 2.40 12.42
C ARG A 231 7.46 1.14 13.29
N LEU A 232 7.40 -0.02 12.66
CA LEU A 232 7.48 -1.32 13.34
C LEU A 232 8.72 -2.10 12.93
N CYS A 233 9.29 -2.82 13.88
CA CYS A 233 10.33 -3.80 13.61
C CYS A 233 9.76 -5.04 12.89
N GLY A 234 10.65 -5.86 12.32
CA GLY A 234 10.28 -7.07 11.58
C GLY A 234 9.41 -8.05 12.38
N ASP A 235 9.62 -8.16 13.69
CA ASP A 235 8.82 -9.05 14.55
C ASP A 235 7.39 -8.54 14.76
N CYS A 236 7.23 -7.22 14.95
CA CYS A 236 5.92 -6.60 15.04
C CYS A 236 5.13 -6.72 13.73
N LEU A 237 5.82 -6.60 12.58
CA LEU A 237 5.19 -6.72 11.26
C LEU A 237 4.47 -8.06 11.05
N LYS A 238 4.92 -9.13 11.70
CA LYS A 238 4.29 -10.47 11.63
C LYS A 238 2.84 -10.47 12.15
N TRP A 239 2.50 -9.55 13.06
CA TRP A 239 1.17 -9.44 13.67
C TRP A 239 0.23 -8.50 12.90
N VAL A 240 0.77 -7.49 12.21
CA VAL A 240 -0.02 -6.44 11.56
C VAL A 240 -0.18 -6.63 10.06
N VAL A 241 0.76 -7.32 9.40
CA VAL A 241 0.71 -7.57 7.96
C VAL A 241 -0.04 -8.87 7.70
N PRO A 242 -1.21 -8.83 7.03
CA PRO A 242 -1.96 -10.04 6.70
C PRO A 242 -1.18 -10.93 5.71
N ARG A 243 -1.15 -12.23 5.98
CA ARG A 243 -0.54 -13.27 5.12
C ARG A 243 -1.57 -14.14 4.40
N THR A 244 -2.82 -14.05 4.85
CA THR A 244 -3.94 -14.82 4.36
C THR A 244 -5.15 -13.92 4.25
N ARG A 245 -6.17 -14.38 3.51
CA ARG A 245 -7.46 -13.71 3.40
C ARG A 245 -7.95 -13.19 4.75
N LEU A 246 -8.32 -11.92 4.81
CA LEU A 246 -8.87 -11.29 5.98
C LEU A 246 -10.19 -11.95 6.36
N ARG A 247 -10.30 -12.34 7.63
CA ARG A 247 -11.54 -12.86 8.21
C ARG A 247 -12.24 -11.72 8.94
N PRO A 248 -13.52 -11.40 8.61
CA PRO A 248 -14.25 -10.38 9.34
C PRO A 248 -14.41 -10.79 10.80
N ARG A 249 -13.90 -9.97 11.71
CA ARG A 249 -14.03 -10.20 13.17
C ARG A 249 -15.12 -9.32 13.72
N VAL A 250 -16.28 -9.91 14.02
CA VAL A 250 -17.47 -9.19 14.47
C VAL A 250 -17.49 -9.07 15.99
N TYR A 251 -17.59 -7.85 16.49
CA TYR A 251 -17.76 -7.54 17.91
C TYR A 251 -19.10 -6.84 18.15
N GLN A 252 -19.88 -7.36 19.09
CA GLN A 252 -21.05 -6.63 19.61
C GLN A 252 -20.57 -5.70 20.72
N LEU A 253 -20.75 -4.39 20.53
CA LEU A 253 -20.36 -3.36 21.48
C LEU A 253 -21.60 -2.69 22.09
N ASN A 254 -21.63 -2.64 23.41
CA ASN A 254 -22.55 -1.83 24.20
C ASN A 254 -21.89 -0.49 24.57
N PRO A 255 -22.65 0.55 24.92
CA PRO A 255 -22.10 1.73 25.59
C PRO A 255 -21.28 1.35 26.83
N GLY A 256 -20.17 2.07 27.05
CA GLY A 256 -19.23 1.82 28.14
C GLY A 256 -18.22 0.70 27.89
N GLN A 257 -18.03 0.25 26.65
CA GLN A 257 -17.02 -0.76 26.30
C GLN A 257 -15.85 -0.16 25.52
N ALA A 258 -14.70 -0.82 25.62
CA ALA A 258 -13.50 -0.51 24.87
C ALA A 258 -13.01 -1.74 24.09
N LEU A 259 -12.46 -1.52 22.89
CA LEU A 259 -11.89 -2.53 22.02
C LEU A 259 -10.49 -2.08 21.58
N PHE A 260 -9.47 -2.82 21.99
CA PHE A 260 -8.08 -2.60 21.60
C PHE A 260 -7.74 -3.39 20.34
N LEU A 261 -7.04 -2.76 19.40
CA LEU A 261 -6.43 -3.39 18.23
C LEU A 261 -4.91 -3.30 18.40
N GLY A 262 -4.32 -4.37 18.94
CA GLY A 262 -3.02 -4.31 19.60
C GLY A 262 -2.97 -3.18 20.64
N GLY A 263 -1.77 -2.72 20.93
CA GLY A 263 -1.49 -1.49 21.67
C GLY A 263 -1.47 -0.24 20.79
N PHE A 264 -2.09 -0.29 19.60
CA PHE A 264 -2.11 0.83 18.64
C PHE A 264 -3.36 1.69 18.78
N VAL A 265 -4.53 1.05 18.72
CA VAL A 265 -5.81 1.74 18.57
C VAL A 265 -6.76 1.24 19.65
N ARG A 266 -7.39 2.19 20.35
CA ARG A 266 -8.45 1.93 21.33
C ARG A 266 -9.75 2.55 20.84
N LEU A 267 -10.76 1.72 20.60
CA LEU A 267 -12.10 2.14 20.23
C LEU A 267 -12.99 2.09 21.47
N GLU A 268 -13.61 3.20 21.86
CA GLU A 268 -14.48 3.27 23.03
C GLU A 268 -15.88 3.71 22.64
N THR A 269 -16.89 2.94 23.02
CA THR A 269 -18.29 3.35 22.89
C THR A 269 -18.71 4.12 24.14
N ILE A 270 -19.01 5.41 23.99
CA ILE A 270 -19.44 6.27 25.10
C ILE A 270 -20.94 6.12 25.32
N GLY A 271 -21.72 6.22 24.24
CA GLY A 271 -23.17 6.26 24.28
C GLY A 271 -23.80 5.77 22.98
N GLY A 272 -25.13 5.62 22.99
CA GLY A 272 -25.89 5.14 21.86
C GLY A 272 -26.45 3.73 22.07
N GLU A 273 -26.61 2.99 20.98
CA GLU A 273 -27.26 1.68 20.95
C GLU A 273 -26.23 0.56 20.90
N ARG A 274 -26.64 -0.63 21.33
CA ARG A 274 -25.88 -1.86 21.05
C ARG A 274 -25.77 -2.05 19.54
N GLN A 275 -24.54 -2.20 19.05
CA GLN A 275 -24.27 -2.36 17.64
C GLN A 275 -23.14 -3.34 17.36
N SER A 276 -23.10 -3.81 16.12
CA SER A 276 -22.00 -4.62 15.60
C SER A 276 -20.92 -3.70 15.02
N VAL A 277 -19.67 -3.98 15.36
CA VAL A 277 -18.49 -3.41 14.70
C VAL A 277 -17.71 -4.57 14.10
N VAL A 278 -17.29 -4.43 12.85
CA VAL A 278 -16.57 -5.50 12.13
C VAL A 278 -15.16 -5.04 11.84
N LEU A 279 -14.17 -5.80 12.30
CA LEU A 279 -12.77 -5.52 12.05
C LEU A 279 -12.29 -6.29 10.82
N TYR A 280 -11.66 -5.57 9.90
CA TYR A 280 -10.94 -6.12 8.75
C TYR A 280 -9.47 -5.73 8.89
N VAL A 281 -8.78 -6.48 9.75
CA VAL A 281 -7.38 -6.30 10.15
C VAL A 281 -6.67 -7.65 10.03
N ALA A 282 -5.34 -7.70 10.10
CA ALA A 282 -4.62 -8.96 10.06
C ALA A 282 -5.20 -9.99 11.06
N ASN A 283 -5.35 -11.23 10.61
CA ASN A 283 -6.02 -12.29 11.38
C ASN A 283 -5.31 -12.55 12.72
N ASP A 284 -3.99 -12.38 12.73
CA ASP A 284 -3.15 -12.59 13.91
C ASP A 284 -3.10 -11.37 14.84
N LEU A 285 -3.58 -10.19 14.41
CA LEU A 285 -3.57 -8.98 15.23
C LEU A 285 -4.33 -9.21 16.54
N PRO A 286 -3.69 -9.05 17.72
CA PRO A 286 -4.39 -9.18 18.99
C PRO A 286 -5.52 -8.14 19.09
N VAL A 287 -6.70 -8.59 19.50
CA VAL A 287 -7.82 -7.68 19.78
C VAL A 287 -8.42 -8.05 21.12
N HIS A 288 -8.55 -7.07 22.00
CA HIS A 288 -9.04 -7.26 23.34
C HIS A 288 -10.22 -6.35 23.64
N ARG A 289 -11.30 -6.91 24.21
CA ARG A 289 -12.49 -6.15 24.60
C ARG A 289 -12.59 -6.07 26.12
N THR A 290 -12.73 -4.87 26.65
CA THR A 290 -12.90 -4.62 28.09
C THR A 290 -13.98 -3.56 28.35
N LYS A 291 -14.25 -3.26 29.62
CA LYS A 291 -15.07 -2.10 30.00
C LYS A 291 -14.23 -0.84 29.89
N ARG A 292 -14.85 0.27 29.44
CA ARG A 292 -14.19 1.57 29.29
C ARG A 292 -13.54 2.05 30.59
N GLU A 293 -14.23 1.86 31.72
CA GLU A 293 -13.72 2.22 33.06
C GLU A 293 -12.42 1.49 33.47
N ARG A 294 -12.11 0.36 32.81
CA ARG A 294 -10.89 -0.43 33.07
C ARG A 294 -9.85 -0.28 31.96
N ALA A 295 -10.14 0.47 30.90
CA ALA A 295 -9.34 0.47 29.69
C ALA A 295 -7.93 1.04 29.94
N ASP A 296 -7.81 2.12 30.71
CA ASP A 296 -6.50 2.72 31.03
C ASP A 296 -5.63 1.76 31.86
N ALA A 297 -6.19 1.19 32.92
CA ALA A 297 -5.49 0.22 33.77
C ALA A 297 -5.07 -1.03 32.98
N PHE A 298 -5.98 -1.54 32.15
CA PHE A 298 -5.70 -2.69 31.28
C PHE A 298 -4.57 -2.40 30.30
N PHE A 299 -4.54 -1.20 29.69
CA PHE A 299 -3.46 -0.84 28.77
C PHE A 299 -2.11 -0.75 29.49
N ALA A 300 -2.08 -0.16 30.69
CA ALA A 300 -0.85 -0.03 31.47
C ALA A 300 -0.27 -1.39 31.88
N GLU A 301 -1.14 -2.33 32.31
CA GLU A 301 -0.73 -3.66 32.77
C GLU A 301 -0.39 -4.58 31.60
N HIS A 302 -1.19 -4.54 30.52
CA HIS A 302 -1.17 -5.58 29.49
C HIS A 302 -0.67 -5.13 28.10
N ARG A 303 0.12 -4.05 28.07
CA ARG A 303 0.63 -3.47 26.81
C ARG A 303 1.46 -4.45 25.99
N PHE A 304 2.27 -5.28 26.65
CA PHE A 304 3.30 -6.10 25.99
C PHE A 304 3.02 -7.61 26.01
N ASP A 305 2.06 -8.08 26.80
CA ASP A 305 1.72 -9.51 26.94
C ASP A 305 0.43 -9.90 26.18
N LEU A 306 -0.69 -9.20 26.38
CA LEU A 306 -1.99 -9.47 25.75
C LEU A 306 -2.18 -8.62 24.50
N LEU A 307 -1.78 -7.35 24.54
CA LEU A 307 -1.83 -6.48 23.37
C LEU A 307 -0.66 -6.74 22.41
N LYS A 308 0.48 -7.24 22.92
CA LYS A 308 1.71 -7.75 22.25
C LYS A 308 2.44 -6.82 21.29
N VAL A 309 1.74 -5.95 20.59
CA VAL A 309 2.23 -5.16 19.48
C VAL A 309 1.67 -3.74 19.58
N PRO A 310 2.50 -2.69 19.57
CA PRO A 310 3.95 -2.70 19.35
C PRO A 310 4.72 -3.36 20.51
N CYS A 311 5.85 -4.00 20.20
CA CYS A 311 6.77 -4.46 21.24
C CYS A 311 7.45 -3.27 21.93
N GLU A 312 8.12 -3.50 23.06
CA GLU A 312 8.81 -2.46 23.83
C GLU A 312 9.73 -1.58 22.97
N ALA A 313 10.54 -2.19 22.10
CA ALA A 313 11.46 -1.45 21.22
C ALA A 313 10.77 -0.55 20.18
N CYS A 314 9.49 -0.81 19.86
CA CYS A 314 8.71 0.01 18.95
C CYS A 314 7.77 0.99 19.68
N ALA A 315 7.55 0.80 20.98
CA ALA A 315 6.48 1.42 21.75
C ALA A 315 6.53 2.95 21.75
N ASP A 316 7.74 3.53 21.79
CA ASP A 316 7.95 4.97 21.85
C ASP A 316 7.37 5.71 20.65
N ALA A 317 7.39 5.09 19.48
CA ALA A 317 6.78 5.67 18.28
C ALA A 317 5.25 5.79 18.37
N PHE A 318 4.60 5.20 19.38
CA PHE A 318 3.15 5.12 19.53
C PHE A 318 2.63 5.73 20.85
N ASN A 319 3.49 6.33 21.67
CA ASN A 319 3.11 6.89 22.98
C ASN A 319 2.28 8.18 22.87
N ASP A 320 2.58 9.03 21.89
CA ASP A 320 1.81 10.25 21.64
C ASP A 320 0.51 9.90 20.90
N THR A 321 -0.63 10.05 21.58
CA THR A 321 -1.94 9.69 21.05
C THR A 321 -2.85 10.90 20.85
N ARG A 322 -3.71 10.78 19.85
CA ARG A 322 -4.84 11.69 19.61
C ARG A 322 -6.13 10.90 19.77
N THR A 323 -7.19 11.60 20.16
CA THR A 323 -8.56 11.07 20.13
C THR A 323 -9.35 11.68 18.97
N TRP A 324 -10.08 10.83 18.25
CA TRP A 324 -11.09 11.21 17.25
C TRP A 324 -12.48 10.87 17.77
N LEU A 325 -13.43 11.77 17.57
CA LEU A 325 -14.83 11.57 17.93
C LEU A 325 -15.61 11.03 16.72
N LEU A 326 -16.31 9.92 16.92
CA LEU A 326 -17.18 9.30 15.94
C LEU A 326 -18.64 9.36 16.42
N ALA A 327 -19.54 9.83 15.57
CA ALA A 327 -20.95 9.97 15.90
C ALA A 327 -21.89 9.48 14.80
N SER A 328 -23.01 8.89 15.22
CA SER A 328 -24.21 8.66 14.43
C SER A 328 -25.43 9.00 15.31
N PRO A 329 -26.38 9.84 14.87
CA PRO A 329 -26.42 10.55 13.60
C PRO A 329 -25.27 11.58 13.44
N PRO A 330 -25.07 12.14 12.23
CA PRO A 330 -24.03 13.13 11.98
C PRO A 330 -24.05 14.30 12.96
N ARG A 331 -22.87 14.72 13.42
CA ARG A 331 -22.66 15.84 14.35
C ARG A 331 -21.55 16.75 13.85
N ARG A 332 -21.69 18.06 14.07
CA ARG A 332 -20.69 19.06 13.64
C ARG A 332 -19.39 19.01 14.45
N ASP A 333 -19.45 18.55 15.70
CA ASP A 333 -18.32 18.44 16.62
C ASP A 333 -17.60 17.09 16.55
N ALA A 334 -18.03 16.18 15.66
CA ALA A 334 -17.40 14.88 15.48
C ALA A 334 -16.41 14.90 14.31
N ASP A 335 -15.22 14.33 14.51
CA ASP A 335 -14.25 14.09 13.43
C ASP A 335 -14.85 13.16 12.36
N PHE A 336 -15.63 12.15 12.77
CA PHE A 336 -16.31 11.20 11.88
C PHE A 336 -17.81 11.18 12.12
N SER A 337 -18.57 11.61 11.12
CA SER A 337 -20.03 11.61 11.14
C SER A 337 -20.59 10.52 10.23
N LEU A 338 -21.28 9.54 10.81
CA LEU A 338 -21.82 8.40 10.08
C LEU A 338 -23.28 8.63 9.69
N GLY A 339 -23.60 8.34 8.43
CA GLY A 339 -24.99 8.26 7.96
C GLY A 339 -25.64 6.91 8.27
N LYS A 340 -26.91 6.74 7.86
CA LYS A 340 -27.70 5.51 8.11
C LYS A 340 -27.04 4.22 7.57
N ARG A 341 -26.23 4.32 6.51
CA ARG A 341 -25.53 3.17 5.91
C ARG A 341 -24.25 2.77 6.66
N GLY A 342 -23.83 3.56 7.66
CA GLY A 342 -22.53 3.40 8.31
C GLY A 342 -21.36 3.78 7.40
N ALA A 343 -20.14 3.52 7.87
CA ALA A 343 -18.91 3.77 7.11
C ALA A 343 -17.79 2.84 7.60
N ASP A 344 -16.75 2.72 6.79
CA ASP A 344 -15.48 2.16 7.24
C ASP A 344 -14.61 3.30 7.77
N ILE A 345 -14.04 3.11 8.96
CA ILE A 345 -12.95 3.94 9.47
C ILE A 345 -11.64 3.22 9.14
N VAL A 346 -10.83 3.86 8.29
CA VAL A 346 -9.57 3.32 7.79
C VAL A 346 -8.45 3.62 8.78
N LEU A 347 -7.67 2.59 9.09
CA LEU A 347 -6.50 2.62 9.97
C LEU A 347 -5.26 2.35 9.09
N PRO A 348 -4.53 3.37 8.63
CA PRO A 348 -3.43 3.19 7.67
C PRO A 348 -2.38 2.18 8.14
N GLY A 349 -2.14 1.15 7.32
CA GLY A 349 -1.26 0.02 7.63
C GLY A 349 -1.80 -1.03 8.61
N LEU A 350 -3.03 -0.89 9.12
CA LEU A 350 -3.69 -1.88 10.01
C LEU A 350 -4.97 -2.48 9.42
N GLY A 351 -5.59 -1.82 8.44
CA GLY A 351 -6.84 -2.24 7.82
C GLY A 351 -7.97 -1.26 8.11
N TRP A 352 -9.17 -1.73 8.40
CA TRP A 352 -10.31 -0.85 8.70
C TRP A 352 -11.32 -1.46 9.67
N VAL A 353 -12.15 -0.58 10.20
CA VAL A 353 -13.23 -0.88 11.14
C VAL A 353 -14.55 -0.46 10.52
N ALA A 354 -15.41 -1.42 10.20
CA ALA A 354 -16.73 -1.14 9.66
C ALA A 354 -17.73 -0.87 10.78
N TRP A 355 -18.29 0.33 10.78
CA TRP A 355 -19.33 0.77 11.70
C TRP A 355 -20.70 0.72 11.03
N THR A 356 -21.73 0.36 11.80
CA THR A 356 -23.11 0.51 11.35
C THR A 356 -23.58 1.95 11.48
N GLY A 357 -24.65 2.32 10.79
CA GLY A 357 -25.29 3.63 10.95
C GLY A 357 -26.19 3.76 12.19
N ARG A 358 -26.15 2.81 13.14
CA ARG A 358 -26.93 2.87 14.39
C ARG A 358 -26.47 4.03 15.26
N ARG A 359 -27.34 4.50 16.17
CA ARG A 359 -27.03 5.66 17.00
C ARG A 359 -25.81 5.34 17.87
N THR A 360 -24.75 6.15 17.78
CA THR A 360 -23.50 5.95 18.49
C THR A 360 -22.80 7.25 18.80
N LEU A 361 -22.12 7.28 19.93
CA LEU A 361 -21.06 8.23 20.23
C LEU A 361 -19.85 7.41 20.69
N ALA A 362 -18.77 7.49 19.94
CA ALA A 362 -17.57 6.71 20.19
C ALA A 362 -16.32 7.59 20.11
N ARG A 363 -15.26 7.16 20.79
CA ARG A 363 -13.91 7.70 20.67
C ARG A 363 -13.01 6.65 20.03
N ILE A 364 -12.12 7.13 19.19
CA ILE A 364 -11.03 6.32 18.64
C ILE A 364 -9.77 7.00 19.13
N GLU A 365 -8.97 6.32 19.93
CA GLU A 365 -7.64 6.78 20.30
C GLU A 365 -6.62 6.00 19.50
N ALA A 366 -5.67 6.72 18.90
CA ALA A 366 -4.60 6.16 18.09
C ALA A 366 -3.40 7.12 18.10
N PRO A 367 -2.22 6.72 17.60
CA PRO A 367 -1.05 7.60 17.59
C PRO A 367 -1.34 8.90 16.84
N ALA A 368 -0.87 10.03 17.36
CA ALA A 368 -1.23 11.35 16.83
C ALA A 368 -0.83 11.57 15.35
N TRP A 369 0.26 10.92 14.92
CA TRP A 369 0.73 10.94 13.53
C TRP A 369 -0.10 10.05 12.58
N LEU A 370 -0.93 9.15 13.11
CA LEU A 370 -1.76 8.25 12.30
C LEU A 370 -3.01 8.99 11.81
N LYS A 371 -3.06 9.28 10.51
CA LYS A 371 -4.18 10.01 9.91
C LYS A 371 -5.33 9.06 9.57
N LEU A 372 -6.30 8.97 10.48
CA LEU A 372 -7.53 8.21 10.24
C LEU A 372 -8.39 8.89 9.17
N SER A 373 -9.10 8.09 8.38
CA SER A 373 -10.06 8.57 7.38
C SER A 373 -11.31 7.70 7.37
N SER A 374 -12.39 8.20 6.77
CA SER A 374 -13.63 7.44 6.59
C SER A 374 -13.97 7.26 5.12
N ARG A 375 -14.53 6.11 4.76
CA ARG A 375 -15.04 5.83 3.41
C ARG A 375 -16.35 5.05 3.45
N PRO A 376 -17.12 4.99 2.35
CA PRO A 376 -18.24 4.05 2.24
C PRO A 376 -17.78 2.61 2.50
N ARG A 377 -18.64 1.78 3.11
CA ARG A 377 -18.24 0.42 3.48
C ARG A 377 -17.88 -0.41 2.24
N LEU A 378 -16.66 -0.95 2.20
CA LEU A 378 -16.21 -1.81 1.11
C LEU A 378 -17.06 -3.06 0.99
N VAL A 379 -17.37 -3.66 2.14
CA VAL A 379 -18.20 -4.85 2.23
C VAL A 379 -19.64 -4.43 2.54
N GLY A 380 -20.57 -4.89 1.69
CA GLY A 380 -22.01 -4.68 1.83
C GLY A 380 -22.56 -3.37 1.27
N VAL A 381 -21.91 -2.20 1.45
CA VAL A 381 -22.46 -0.92 0.95
C VAL A 381 -22.03 -0.61 -0.48
N LEU A 382 -20.74 -0.76 -0.81
CA LEU A 382 -20.27 -0.64 -2.20
C LEU A 382 -20.89 -1.73 -3.09
N ALA A 383 -21.05 -2.96 -2.58
CA ALA A 383 -21.70 -4.07 -3.29
C ALA A 383 -23.15 -3.81 -3.77
N HIS A 384 -23.82 -2.79 -3.23
CA HIS A 384 -25.22 -2.46 -3.56
C HIS A 384 -25.37 -1.09 -4.22
N ARG A 385 -24.29 -0.43 -4.65
CA ARG A 385 -24.41 0.73 -5.55
C ARG A 385 -24.89 0.21 -6.91
N ARG A 386 -26.20 0.29 -7.18
CA ARG A 386 -26.67 0.27 -8.58
C ARG A 386 -26.03 1.46 -9.29
N PRO A 387 -25.51 1.29 -10.51
CA PRO A 387 -25.06 2.44 -11.30
C PRO A 387 -26.24 3.41 -11.45
N PRO A 388 -25.98 4.73 -11.54
CA PRO A 388 -27.04 5.67 -11.88
C PRO A 388 -27.66 5.19 -13.18
N SER A 389 -28.97 4.95 -13.18
CA SER A 389 -29.71 4.71 -14.41
C SER A 389 -29.46 5.92 -15.30
N HIS A 390 -28.72 5.76 -16.38
CA HIS A 390 -28.75 6.71 -17.47
C HIS A 390 -30.22 6.78 -17.90
N GLY A 391 -30.89 7.86 -17.50
CA GLY A 391 -32.20 8.20 -18.00
C GLY A 391 -32.06 8.32 -19.50
N GLY A 392 -32.53 7.29 -20.20
CA GLY A 392 -32.71 7.31 -21.64
C GLY A 392 -33.66 8.45 -21.96
N ASP A 393 -33.14 9.34 -22.81
CA ASP A 393 -33.91 10.28 -23.58
C ASP A 393 -34.82 9.45 -24.51
N GLU A 394 -36.12 9.37 -24.19
CA GLU A 394 -37.15 8.90 -25.10
C GLU A 394 -38.25 9.96 -25.17
N ARG A 395 -38.09 10.82 -26.19
CA ARG A 395 -39.08 11.44 -27.09
C ARG A 395 -40.46 11.81 -26.57
#